data_AF-A0A1D6GK69-F1
#
_entry.id   AF-A0A1D6GK69-F1
#
_cell.length_a   1.000
_cell.length_b   1.000
_cell.length_c   1.000
_cell.angle_alpha   90.00
_cell.angle_beta   90.00
_cell.angle_gamma   90.00
#
_symmetry.space_group_name_H-M   'P 1'
#
loop_
_entity.id
_entity.type
_entity.pdbx_description
1 polymer ?
#
loop_
_entity_poly.entity_id
_entity_poly.type
_entity_poly.pdbx_seq_one_letter_code
_entity_poly.pdbx_strand_id
1 'polypeptide(L)'
;MDCASMMKEVQTPHFHTLFHNASISVLKLYFFSVKLGNYHSSVAAVVNNDTSAQEDEQHTIRSILDQGKTTTTIGKVNNDNLSRLLTEYLGMDNMLALVCKTYDGVKGLEKYDKDDIIDKTSGIHGLGRSVGKFVDGRFIVFCLENLRPFSSDVIIDDPQRKLILHRPRLPGGESPPGFLDFVVNMIHLDRAHLRFLIASGHGLRETLFSHLQVYKTRTNIQSSLPLIKDGVVSLDGGLLRPNGSFCLGHSKNLEVKFAVTTDVSSLLENVVEMEEQVKRKNWEKEMV
;
A
#
# COMPACT_ATOMS: atom_id res chain seq x y z
N MET A 1 48.75 -12.24 -21.06
CA MET A 1 47.32 -12.40 -20.74
C MET A 1 47.17 -13.75 -20.06
N ASP A 2 46.95 -13.77 -18.75
CA ASP A 2 45.69 -14.29 -18.22
C ASP A 2 45.61 -14.09 -16.71
N CYS A 3 44.49 -13.49 -16.30
CA CYS A 3 44.09 -13.25 -14.93
C CYS A 3 43.44 -14.52 -14.38
N ALA A 4 44.21 -15.37 -13.72
CA ALA A 4 43.67 -16.53 -13.01
C ALA A 4 44.51 -16.85 -11.77
N SER A 5 44.37 -16.05 -10.71
CA SER A 5 44.66 -16.48 -9.33
C SER A 5 44.21 -15.39 -8.36
N MET A 6 43.06 -15.60 -7.73
CA MET A 6 42.77 -15.25 -6.33
C MET A 6 41.33 -15.66 -6.00
N MET A 7 41.05 -16.97 -6.04
CA MET A 7 40.02 -17.54 -5.18
C MET A 7 40.74 -18.03 -3.93
N LYS A 8 40.74 -17.19 -2.89
CA LYS A 8 40.93 -17.63 -1.52
C LYS A 8 39.62 -17.45 -0.78
N GLU A 9 39.19 -18.56 -0.22
CA GLU A 9 38.09 -18.74 0.71
C GLU A 9 37.93 -17.55 1.67
N VAL A 10 36.74 -16.95 1.67
CA VAL A 10 36.22 -16.27 2.85
C VAL A 10 35.06 -17.11 3.35
N GLN A 11 35.42 -18.10 4.17
CA GLN A 11 34.49 -18.77 5.05
C GLN A 11 33.98 -17.73 6.05
N THR A 12 32.71 -17.31 5.93
CA THR A 12 32.05 -16.46 6.91
C THR A 12 30.99 -17.27 7.65
N PRO A 13 31.29 -17.76 8.87
CA PRO A 13 30.28 -18.27 9.77
C PRO A 13 29.79 -17.10 10.64
N HIS A 14 28.59 -16.58 10.34
CA HIS A 14 27.65 -15.92 11.28
C HIS A 14 26.59 -15.10 10.50
N PHE A 15 25.77 -15.78 9.72
CA PHE A 15 24.47 -15.28 9.27
C PHE A 15 23.37 -16.16 9.88
N HIS A 16 23.35 -16.26 11.21
CA HIS A 16 22.37 -17.10 11.91
C HIS A 16 22.09 -16.53 13.31
N THR A 17 21.62 -15.27 13.38
CA THR A 17 20.84 -14.84 14.54
C THR A 17 19.97 -13.64 14.18
N LEU A 18 18.66 -13.77 14.47
CA LEU A 18 17.67 -12.69 14.58
C LEU A 18 16.90 -12.28 13.30
N PHE A 19 16.24 -13.25 12.68
CA PHE A 19 14.93 -13.04 12.04
C PHE A 19 13.95 -14.09 12.59
N HIS A 20 13.54 -13.93 13.85
CA HIS A 20 12.43 -14.68 14.42
C HIS A 20 11.39 -13.67 14.89
N ASN A 21 10.18 -13.77 14.33
CA ASN A 21 8.96 -12.98 14.56
C ASN A 21 8.85 -11.62 13.83
N ALA A 22 8.93 -11.61 12.50
CA ALA A 22 8.42 -10.49 11.71
C ALA A 22 7.86 -10.97 10.36
N SER A 23 6.55 -10.87 10.15
CA SER A 23 5.96 -10.94 8.81
C SER A 23 6.26 -9.63 8.07
N ILE A 24 7.43 -9.55 7.44
CA ILE A 24 7.86 -8.35 6.70
C ILE A 24 7.18 -8.35 5.33
N SER A 25 6.35 -7.35 5.06
CA SER A 25 5.98 -6.96 3.70
C SER A 25 6.77 -5.70 3.35
N VAL A 26 7.96 -5.85 2.76
CA VAL A 26 8.66 -4.72 2.11
C VAL A 26 7.97 -4.49 0.80
N LEU A 27 7.54 -3.26 0.51
CA LEU A 27 6.74 -3.01 -0.67
C LEU A 27 7.10 -1.65 -1.25
N LYS A 28 8.04 -1.67 -2.21
CA LYS A 28 8.36 -0.50 -3.03
C LYS A 28 7.18 -0.27 -3.97
N LEU A 29 6.24 0.57 -3.56
CA LEU A 29 5.27 1.11 -4.51
C LEU A 29 6.04 2.05 -5.42
N TYR A 30 6.42 1.56 -6.58
CA TYR A 30 6.10 2.35 -7.76
C TYR A 30 4.62 2.03 -8.00
N PHE A 31 3.78 2.93 -8.52
CA PHE A 31 2.43 2.51 -8.96
C PHE A 31 2.43 1.50 -10.12
N PHE A 32 3.59 0.91 -10.43
CA PHE A 32 3.75 -0.47 -10.88
C PHE A 32 3.84 -1.46 -9.72
N SER A 33 2.90 -1.34 -8.78
CA SER A 33 2.14 -2.47 -8.31
C SER A 33 2.82 -3.59 -7.45
N VAL A 34 2.00 -4.20 -6.61
CA VAL A 34 2.25 -4.69 -5.25
C VAL A 34 1.81 -6.13 -5.01
N LYS A 35 2.74 -7.10 -5.00
CA LYS A 35 2.38 -8.48 -4.67
C LYS A 35 2.36 -8.58 -3.14
N LEU A 36 1.19 -8.86 -2.56
CA LEU A 36 1.12 -9.32 -1.18
C LEU A 36 1.71 -10.74 -1.13
N GLY A 37 2.89 -10.87 -0.52
CA GLY A 37 3.39 -12.17 -0.09
C GLY A 37 2.73 -12.58 1.22
N ASN A 38 2.28 -13.83 1.31
CA ASN A 38 1.89 -14.46 2.57
C ASN A 38 3.15 -14.88 3.31
N TYR A 39 3.37 -14.35 4.50
CA TYR A 39 4.35 -14.89 5.44
C TYR A 39 3.56 -15.77 6.41
N HIS A 40 3.81 -17.08 6.42
CA HIS A 40 3.24 -17.98 7.41
C HIS A 40 4.22 -18.12 8.58
N SER A 41 3.91 -17.47 9.70
CA SER A 41 4.51 -17.82 10.98
C SER A 41 3.75 -19.04 11.52
N SER A 42 4.39 -20.21 11.52
CA SER A 42 3.98 -21.27 12.43
C SER A 42 5.16 -21.58 13.35
N VAL A 43 4.90 -21.50 14.65
CA VAL A 43 5.80 -21.83 15.76
C VAL A 43 6.25 -23.32 15.73
N ALA A 44 5.86 -24.09 14.70
CA ALA A 44 6.15 -25.51 14.56
C ALA A 44 7.40 -25.86 13.71
N ALA A 45 8.01 -24.92 12.99
CA ALA A 45 9.07 -25.24 12.02
C ALA A 45 10.52 -25.22 12.56
N VAL A 46 10.75 -24.88 13.84
CA VAL A 46 12.13 -24.88 14.40
C VAL A 46 12.67 -26.30 14.68
N VAL A 47 11.89 -27.36 14.39
CA VAL A 47 12.37 -28.74 14.52
C VAL A 47 13.00 -29.28 13.23
N ASN A 48 12.78 -28.66 12.06
CA ASN A 48 13.36 -29.14 10.80
C ASN A 48 14.03 -28.01 10.03
N ASN A 49 15.23 -28.28 9.50
CA ASN A 49 16.06 -27.37 8.70
C ASN A 49 15.35 -26.87 7.42
N ASP A 50 14.38 -25.97 7.54
CA ASP A 50 13.66 -25.42 6.40
C ASP A 50 14.37 -24.18 5.83
N THR A 51 15.24 -24.43 4.85
CA THR A 51 15.88 -23.43 3.96
C THR A 51 14.88 -22.65 3.09
N SER A 52 13.61 -23.03 3.08
CA SER A 52 12.55 -22.45 2.23
C SER A 52 12.15 -21.01 2.62
N ALA A 53 12.11 -20.68 3.91
CA ALA A 53 11.67 -19.35 4.37
C ALA A 53 12.66 -18.22 3.98
N GLN A 54 13.96 -18.52 3.97
CA GLN A 54 15.01 -17.58 3.60
C GLN A 54 15.13 -17.38 2.08
N GLU A 55 14.77 -18.41 1.29
CA GLU A 55 14.66 -18.34 -0.16
C GLU A 55 13.44 -17.51 -0.60
N ASP A 56 12.31 -17.62 0.10
CA ASP A 56 11.08 -16.87 -0.14
C ASP A 56 11.23 -15.36 0.14
N GLU A 57 12.00 -14.99 1.17
CA GLU A 57 12.35 -13.61 1.48
C GLU A 57 13.18 -12.98 0.36
N GLN A 58 14.26 -13.66 -0.07
CA GLN A 58 15.10 -13.19 -1.19
C GLN A 58 14.32 -13.13 -2.51
N HIS A 59 13.37 -14.04 -2.73
CA HIS A 59 12.53 -14.07 -3.93
C HIS A 59 11.51 -12.92 -3.96
N THR A 60 10.84 -12.62 -2.85
CA THR A 60 9.91 -11.48 -2.72
C THR A 60 10.64 -10.15 -2.95
N ILE A 61 11.84 -10.07 -2.43
CA ILE A 61 12.72 -8.91 -2.51
C ILE A 61 13.34 -8.73 -3.91
N ARG A 62 13.77 -9.82 -4.56
CA ARG A 62 14.16 -9.79 -5.98
C ARG A 62 12.98 -9.35 -6.84
N SER A 63 11.77 -9.83 -6.57
CA SER A 63 10.55 -9.40 -7.27
C SER A 63 10.22 -7.90 -7.09
N ILE A 64 10.64 -7.27 -5.99
CA ILE A 64 10.49 -5.83 -5.76
C ILE A 64 11.50 -5.00 -6.57
N LEU A 65 12.67 -5.58 -6.84
CA LEU A 65 13.80 -4.89 -7.48
C LEU A 65 13.91 -5.17 -8.98
N ASP A 66 13.40 -6.33 -9.41
CA ASP A 66 13.33 -6.83 -10.78
C ASP A 66 12.06 -6.27 -11.46
N GLN A 67 12.08 -4.96 -11.68
CA GLN A 67 11.04 -4.25 -12.41
C GLN A 67 11.06 -4.68 -13.88
N GLY A 68 10.24 -5.67 -14.21
CA GLY A 68 10.05 -6.07 -15.60
C GLY A 68 8.77 -6.81 -15.93
N LYS A 69 8.04 -7.44 -14.98
CA LYS A 69 6.97 -8.36 -15.43
C LYS A 69 5.74 -8.62 -14.56
N THR A 70 5.61 -8.12 -13.34
CA THR A 70 4.36 -8.37 -12.61
C THR A 70 4.04 -7.26 -11.64
N THR A 71 3.00 -6.53 -12.01
CA THR A 71 2.63 -5.31 -11.35
C THR A 71 1.20 -5.50 -10.75
N THR A 72 1.10 -5.85 -9.47
CA THR A 72 -0.15 -5.97 -8.63
C THR A 72 -0.71 -4.73 -7.84
N THR A 73 -1.34 -3.70 -8.42
CA THR A 73 -1.51 -2.37 -7.75
C THR A 73 -2.40 -2.40 -6.51
N ILE A 74 -2.07 -1.65 -5.43
CA ILE A 74 -2.86 -1.61 -4.17
C ILE A 74 -4.33 -1.27 -4.43
N GLY A 75 -4.57 -0.34 -5.35
CA GLY A 75 -5.91 -0.01 -5.80
C GLY A 75 -5.90 0.45 -7.25
N LYS A 76 -7.07 0.37 -7.88
CA LYS A 76 -7.34 0.82 -9.23
C LYS A 76 -8.53 1.78 -9.23
N VAL A 77 -8.58 2.72 -10.16
CA VAL A 77 -9.77 3.57 -10.39
C VAL A 77 -10.40 3.26 -11.73
N ASN A 78 -11.60 3.74 -11.99
CA ASN A 78 -12.36 3.38 -13.19
C ASN A 78 -11.99 4.19 -14.44
N ASN A 79 -11.25 5.30 -14.32
CA ASN A 79 -10.88 6.12 -15.48
C ASN A 79 -9.57 6.89 -15.28
N ASP A 80 -8.94 7.24 -16.41
CA ASP A 80 -7.66 7.94 -16.48
C ASP A 80 -7.68 9.34 -15.86
N ASN A 81 -8.81 10.05 -15.96
CA ASN A 81 -8.90 11.40 -15.42
C ASN A 81 -8.84 11.38 -13.89
N LEU A 82 -9.61 10.51 -13.24
CA LEU A 82 -9.55 10.32 -11.79
C LEU A 82 -8.17 9.81 -11.37
N SER A 83 -7.58 8.89 -12.14
CA SER A 83 -6.21 8.42 -11.88
C SER A 83 -5.21 9.58 -11.83
N ARG A 84 -5.22 10.45 -12.84
CA ARG A 84 -4.36 11.64 -12.88
C ARG A 84 -4.61 12.57 -11.69
N LEU A 85 -5.87 12.87 -11.39
CA LEU A 85 -6.24 13.77 -10.31
C LEU A 85 -5.82 13.24 -8.94
N LEU A 86 -5.99 11.93 -8.70
CA LEU A 86 -5.53 11.29 -7.47
C LEU A 86 -4.02 11.23 -7.38
N THR A 87 -3.32 11.07 -8.51
CA THR A 87 -1.86 11.10 -8.54
C THR A 87 -1.34 12.49 -8.17
N GLU A 88 -1.92 13.54 -8.76
CA GLU A 88 -1.58 14.93 -8.44
C GLU A 88 -1.94 15.29 -7.00
N TYR A 89 -3.09 14.80 -6.52
CA TYR A 89 -3.48 14.96 -5.13
C TYR A 89 -2.52 14.20 -4.21
N LEU A 90 -2.23 12.93 -4.40
CA LEU A 90 -1.35 12.22 -3.46
C LEU A 90 0.08 12.79 -3.50
N GLY A 91 0.54 13.23 -4.67
CA GLY A 91 1.90 13.69 -4.86
C GLY A 91 2.89 12.52 -4.94
N MET A 92 4.05 12.75 -5.54
CA MET A 92 4.95 11.67 -5.92
C MET A 92 5.50 10.91 -4.70
N ASP A 93 5.77 11.58 -3.59
CA ASP A 93 6.29 10.92 -2.38
C ASP A 93 5.30 9.91 -1.79
N ASN A 94 4.01 10.26 -1.75
CA ASN A 94 2.97 9.34 -1.29
C ASN A 94 2.64 8.28 -2.34
N MET A 95 2.76 8.63 -3.62
CA MET A 95 2.63 7.65 -4.70
C MET A 95 3.78 6.61 -4.64
N LEU A 96 4.93 6.99 -4.09
CA LEU A 96 6.11 6.13 -3.97
C LEU A 96 6.31 5.52 -2.57
N ALA A 97 5.36 5.72 -1.68
CA ALA A 97 5.49 5.32 -0.28
C ALA A 97 5.47 3.80 -0.10
N LEU A 98 6.22 3.28 0.86
CA LEU A 98 6.15 1.89 1.28
C LEU A 98 4.94 1.67 2.20
N VAL A 99 4.35 0.47 2.18
CA VAL A 99 3.29 0.09 3.12
C VAL A 99 3.70 -1.16 3.86
N CYS A 100 3.87 -1.04 5.17
CA CYS A 100 4.14 -2.15 6.08
C CYS A 100 2.89 -2.48 6.90
N LYS A 101 2.64 -3.76 7.14
CA LYS A 101 1.55 -4.17 8.05
C LYS A 101 1.85 -3.77 9.48
N THR A 102 3.09 -4.01 9.93
CA THR A 102 3.53 -3.82 11.32
C THR A 102 4.69 -2.83 11.46
N TYR A 103 4.91 -2.32 12.67
CA TYR A 103 6.00 -1.44 13.04
C TYR A 103 7.33 -2.19 13.06
N ASP A 104 7.32 -3.49 13.38
CA ASP A 104 8.48 -4.35 13.18
C ASP A 104 8.90 -4.41 11.71
N GLY A 105 7.92 -4.41 10.79
CA GLY A 105 8.18 -4.25 9.36
C GLY A 105 8.90 -2.94 9.04
N VAL A 106 8.49 -1.82 9.68
CA VAL A 106 9.15 -0.51 9.51
C VAL A 106 10.59 -0.54 10.03
N LYS A 107 10.82 -1.06 11.24
CA LYS A 107 12.17 -1.22 11.81
C LYS A 107 13.06 -2.14 10.97
N GLY A 108 12.47 -3.10 10.26
CA GLY A 108 13.18 -3.97 9.32
C GLY A 108 13.70 -3.24 8.08
N LEU A 109 13.11 -2.11 7.70
CA LEU A 109 13.51 -1.35 6.51
C LEU A 109 14.79 -0.55 6.71
N GLU A 110 14.99 0.04 7.89
CA GLU A 110 16.14 0.89 8.17
C GLU A 110 16.63 0.65 9.60
N LYS A 111 17.94 0.42 9.71
CA LYS A 111 18.62 0.26 11.00
C LYS A 111 19.62 1.40 11.18
N TYR A 112 19.84 1.71 12.44
CA TYR A 112 20.79 2.71 12.89
C TYR A 112 21.87 2.01 13.70
N ASP A 113 23.12 2.42 13.53
CA ASP A 113 24.23 1.96 14.34
C ASP A 113 24.24 2.64 15.72
N LYS A 114 25.31 2.43 16.49
CA LYS A 114 25.44 2.98 17.85
C LYS A 114 25.58 4.51 17.87
N ASP A 115 25.98 5.11 16.74
CA ASP A 115 26.16 6.55 16.58
C ASP A 115 24.94 7.20 15.91
N ASP A 116 23.82 6.48 15.82
CA ASP A 116 22.58 6.90 15.15
C ASP A 116 22.78 7.20 13.66
N ILE A 117 23.75 6.52 13.03
CA ILE A 117 24.01 6.60 11.59
C ILE A 117 23.30 5.44 10.91
N ILE A 118 22.66 5.72 9.78
CA ILE A 118 21.98 4.70 8.96
C ILE A 118 22.98 3.62 8.54
N ASP A 119 22.70 2.38 8.93
CA ASP A 119 23.46 1.21 8.51
C ASP A 119 23.12 0.88 7.04
N LYS A 120 24.04 1.27 6.15
CA LYS A 120 23.90 1.05 4.70
C LYS A 120 24.09 -0.42 4.27
N THR A 121 24.33 -1.34 5.19
CA THR A 121 24.54 -2.76 4.91
C THR A 121 23.33 -3.63 5.24
N SER A 122 22.31 -3.08 5.89
CA SER A 122 21.10 -3.81 6.29
C SER A 122 19.82 -3.20 5.72
N GLY A 123 18.69 -3.89 5.95
CA GLY A 123 17.36 -3.44 5.53
C GLY A 123 17.27 -3.17 4.03
N ILE A 124 16.55 -2.10 3.67
CA ILE A 124 16.35 -1.69 2.27
C ILE A 124 17.65 -1.19 1.62
N HIS A 125 18.59 -0.67 2.40
CA HIS A 125 19.86 -0.13 1.92
C HIS A 125 20.82 -1.23 1.50
N GLY A 126 21.07 -2.20 2.38
CA GLY A 126 21.89 -3.37 2.09
C GLY A 126 21.32 -4.16 0.93
N LEU A 127 20.00 -4.29 0.89
CA LEU A 127 19.31 -4.95 -0.20
C LEU A 127 19.42 -4.19 -1.53
N GLY A 128 19.18 -2.88 -1.54
CA GLY A 128 19.37 -2.08 -2.74
C GLY A 128 20.77 -2.28 -3.31
N ARG A 129 21.78 -2.27 -2.43
CA ARG A 129 23.17 -2.50 -2.82
C ARG A 129 23.40 -3.87 -3.45
N SER A 130 22.75 -4.94 -2.98
CA SER A 130 22.93 -6.29 -3.55
C SER A 130 22.41 -6.42 -5.00
N VAL A 131 21.54 -5.51 -5.44
CA VAL A 131 21.04 -5.44 -6.82
C VAL A 131 21.60 -4.25 -7.60
N GLY A 132 22.62 -3.58 -7.07
CA GLY A 132 23.24 -2.40 -7.70
C GLY A 132 22.38 -1.14 -7.71
N LYS A 133 21.33 -1.06 -6.88
CA LYS A 133 20.45 0.12 -6.76
C LYS A 133 20.66 0.80 -5.41
N PHE A 134 21.08 2.05 -5.40
CA PHE A 134 21.19 2.81 -4.16
C PHE A 134 19.83 3.42 -3.79
N VAL A 135 19.42 3.26 -2.53
CA VAL A 135 18.31 4.02 -1.96
C VAL A 135 18.94 5.24 -1.30
N ASP A 136 18.74 6.40 -1.89
CA ASP A 136 19.23 7.67 -1.37
C ASP A 136 18.05 8.63 -1.15
N GLY A 137 18.20 9.52 -0.18
CA GLY A 137 17.15 10.42 0.27
C GLY A 137 16.07 9.76 1.15
N ARG A 138 15.05 10.55 1.49
CA ARG A 138 13.94 10.12 2.34
C ARG A 138 12.89 9.38 1.52
N PHE A 139 12.33 8.33 2.10
CA PHE A 139 11.16 7.64 1.58
C PHE A 139 10.07 7.58 2.65
N ILE A 140 8.81 7.56 2.22
CA ILE A 140 7.66 7.50 3.13
C ILE A 140 7.32 6.05 3.40
N VAL A 141 6.99 5.71 4.65
CA VAL A 141 6.49 4.38 5.04
C VAL A 141 5.18 4.56 5.80
N PHE A 142 4.11 3.96 5.30
CA PHE A 142 2.84 3.82 6.01
C PHE A 142 2.84 2.49 6.76
N CYS A 143 2.55 2.55 8.06
CA CYS A 143 2.46 1.37 8.91
C CYS A 143 0.99 1.12 9.26
N LEU A 144 0.36 0.08 8.70
CA LEU A 144 -1.08 -0.13 8.80
C LEU A 144 -1.57 -0.31 10.25
N GLU A 145 -0.79 -0.95 11.12
CA GLU A 145 -1.15 -1.08 12.55
C GLU A 145 -1.12 0.26 13.30
N ASN A 146 -0.30 1.20 12.85
CA ASN A 146 -0.19 2.53 13.46
C ASN A 146 -1.17 3.53 12.83
N LEU A 147 -1.79 3.19 11.70
CA LEU A 147 -2.88 3.95 11.12
C LEU A 147 -4.17 3.61 11.88
N ARG A 148 -4.93 4.66 12.22
CA ARG A 148 -6.25 4.48 12.82
C ARG A 148 -7.23 4.05 11.74
N PRO A 149 -7.82 2.84 11.80
CA PRO A 149 -8.84 2.44 10.85
C PRO A 149 -10.09 3.32 11.00
N PHE A 150 -10.81 3.52 9.91
CA PHE A 150 -12.09 4.19 9.95
C PHE A 150 -13.12 3.38 10.72
N SER A 151 -13.78 4.05 11.66
CA SER A 151 -14.91 3.51 12.42
C SER A 151 -16.22 3.66 11.64
N SER A 152 -16.23 3.17 10.40
CA SER A 152 -17.42 3.19 9.54
C SER A 152 -17.86 1.77 9.27
N ASP A 153 -19.17 1.54 9.33
CA ASP A 153 -19.78 0.31 8.84
C ASP A 153 -19.54 0.16 7.34
N VAL A 154 -19.67 -1.08 6.87
CA VAL A 154 -19.52 -1.45 5.46
C VAL A 154 -20.85 -1.79 4.85
N ILE A 155 -20.99 -1.51 3.55
CA ILE A 155 -22.17 -1.89 2.78
C ILE A 155 -22.28 -3.42 2.79
N ILE A 156 -23.42 -3.90 3.27
CA ILE A 156 -23.74 -5.34 3.33
C ILE A 156 -23.77 -5.90 1.90
N ASP A 157 -23.17 -7.08 1.71
CA ASP A 157 -23.09 -7.80 0.44
C ASP A 157 -22.41 -7.04 -0.72
N ASP A 158 -21.70 -5.94 -0.44
CA ASP A 158 -20.87 -5.27 -1.45
C ASP A 158 -19.53 -6.03 -1.63
N PRO A 159 -19.22 -6.54 -2.83
CA PRO A 159 -18.03 -7.36 -3.07
C PRO A 159 -16.72 -6.55 -3.01
N GLN A 160 -16.81 -5.22 -3.00
CA GLN A 160 -15.68 -4.31 -2.82
C GLN A 160 -15.60 -3.78 -1.38
N ARG A 161 -16.52 -4.20 -0.51
CA ARG A 161 -16.63 -3.83 0.90
C ARG A 161 -16.56 -2.31 1.10
N LYS A 162 -17.32 -1.56 0.30
CA LYS A 162 -17.41 -0.10 0.39
C LYS A 162 -17.89 0.37 1.76
N LEU A 163 -17.45 1.56 2.16
CA LEU A 163 -17.76 2.18 3.45
C LEU A 163 -19.11 2.93 3.41
N ILE A 164 -19.88 2.86 4.49
CA ILE A 164 -21.07 3.67 4.72
C ILE A 164 -20.65 5.04 5.28
N LEU A 165 -20.30 5.94 4.36
CA LEU A 165 -19.82 7.28 4.73
C LEU A 165 -20.95 8.31 4.77
N HIS A 166 -20.92 9.19 5.77
CA HIS A 166 -21.84 10.32 5.86
C HIS A 166 -21.60 11.30 4.71
N ARG A 167 -22.49 11.26 3.72
CA ARG A 167 -22.47 12.18 2.58
C ARG A 167 -22.75 13.62 3.05
N PRO A 168 -22.07 14.63 2.49
CA PRO A 168 -22.34 16.02 2.82
C PRO A 168 -23.80 16.34 2.44
N ARG A 169 -24.48 17.12 3.28
CA ARG A 169 -25.87 17.55 3.07
C ARG A 169 -26.00 19.05 3.26
N LEU A 170 -26.79 19.69 2.42
CA LEU A 170 -27.24 21.08 2.60
C LEU A 170 -28.18 21.17 3.82
N PRO A 171 -28.45 22.37 4.36
CA PRO A 171 -29.40 22.55 5.46
C PRO A 171 -30.79 21.95 5.21
N GLY A 172 -31.22 21.88 3.95
CA GLY A 172 -32.47 21.23 3.54
C GLY A 172 -32.41 19.70 3.43
N GLY A 173 -31.28 19.06 3.76
CA GLY A 173 -31.11 17.60 3.67
C GLY A 173 -30.69 17.08 2.29
N GLU A 174 -30.70 17.93 1.27
CA GLU A 174 -30.28 17.57 -0.09
C GLU A 174 -28.77 17.40 -0.21
N SER A 175 -28.32 16.57 -1.16
CA SER A 175 -26.89 16.46 -1.48
C SER A 175 -26.40 17.73 -2.17
N PRO A 176 -25.20 18.26 -1.84
CA PRO A 176 -24.69 19.44 -2.51
C PRO A 176 -24.51 19.19 -4.01
N PRO A 177 -24.86 20.17 -4.87
CA PRO A 177 -24.75 20.01 -6.31
C PRO A 177 -23.35 19.59 -6.74
N GLY A 178 -23.28 18.51 -7.52
CA GLY A 178 -22.04 18.02 -8.10
C GLY A 178 -21.17 17.16 -7.18
N PHE A 179 -21.57 16.87 -5.94
CA PHE A 179 -20.94 15.80 -5.16
C PHE A 179 -21.19 14.45 -5.85
N LEU A 180 -20.14 13.64 -6.01
CA LEU A 180 -20.20 12.36 -6.68
C LEU A 180 -20.14 11.21 -5.68
N ASP A 181 -19.01 11.07 -4.99
CA ASP A 181 -18.79 10.12 -3.91
C ASP A 181 -17.48 10.45 -3.19
N PHE A 182 -17.10 9.60 -2.24
CA PHE A 182 -15.76 9.58 -1.67
C PHE A 182 -14.82 8.69 -2.49
N VAL A 183 -13.58 9.16 -2.69
CA VAL A 183 -12.52 8.45 -3.41
C VAL A 183 -12.31 7.05 -2.83
N VAL A 184 -12.33 6.91 -1.50
CA VAL A 184 -12.18 5.62 -0.83
C VAL A 184 -13.21 4.60 -1.30
N ASN A 185 -14.39 4.98 -1.80
CA ASN A 185 -15.39 4.06 -2.38
C ASN A 185 -15.33 3.94 -3.91
N MET A 186 -14.55 4.81 -4.57
CA MET A 186 -14.27 4.76 -6.01
C MET A 186 -13.03 3.93 -6.37
N ILE A 187 -12.21 3.57 -5.38
CA ILE A 187 -11.04 2.72 -5.57
C ILE A 187 -11.47 1.25 -5.55
N HIS A 188 -11.14 0.53 -6.62
CA HIS A 188 -11.22 -0.90 -6.70
C HIS A 188 -9.99 -1.53 -6.05
N LEU A 189 -10.19 -2.45 -5.12
CA LEU A 189 -9.12 -3.17 -4.43
C LEU A 189 -9.16 -4.64 -4.82
N ASP A 190 -7.97 -5.24 -4.91
CA ASP A 190 -7.86 -6.70 -4.96
C ASP A 190 -8.50 -7.31 -3.71
N ARG A 191 -9.18 -8.45 -3.88
CA ARG A 191 -9.83 -9.18 -2.79
C ARG A 191 -8.85 -9.54 -1.68
N ALA A 192 -7.60 -9.83 -2.02
CA ALA A 192 -6.53 -10.09 -1.06
C ALA A 192 -6.28 -8.90 -0.11
N HIS A 193 -6.70 -7.69 -0.45
CA HIS A 193 -6.53 -6.49 0.36
C HIS A 193 -7.79 -6.04 1.14
N LEU A 194 -8.94 -6.72 0.98
CA LEU A 194 -10.22 -6.23 1.51
C LEU A 194 -10.44 -6.51 3.00
N ARG A 195 -9.83 -7.56 3.56
CA ARG A 195 -10.05 -8.01 4.95
C ARG A 195 -8.79 -8.63 5.55
N PHE A 196 -8.75 -8.71 6.88
CA PHE A 196 -7.76 -9.48 7.64
C PHE A 196 -6.32 -9.11 7.28
N LEU A 197 -6.02 -7.82 7.11
CA LEU A 197 -4.65 -7.34 6.87
C LEU A 197 -3.93 -6.92 8.14
N ILE A 198 -4.69 -6.49 9.15
CA ILE A 198 -4.18 -6.09 10.45
C ILE A 198 -4.95 -6.79 11.57
N ALA A 199 -4.42 -6.73 12.79
CA ALA A 199 -4.96 -7.38 13.97
C ALA A 199 -6.45 -7.09 14.20
N SER A 200 -6.93 -5.87 13.89
CA SER A 200 -8.35 -5.52 14.03
C SER A 200 -9.27 -6.12 12.95
N GLY A 201 -8.75 -6.93 12.03
CA GLY A 201 -9.50 -7.60 10.97
C GLY A 201 -9.79 -6.71 9.74
N HIS A 202 -9.41 -5.44 9.78
CA HIS A 202 -9.63 -4.48 8.69
C HIS A 202 -8.73 -4.73 7.47
N GLY A 203 -9.19 -4.27 6.31
CA GLY A 203 -8.45 -4.23 5.05
C GLY A 203 -7.84 -2.86 4.75
N LEU A 204 -7.36 -2.67 3.51
CA LEU A 204 -6.77 -1.39 3.08
C LEU A 204 -7.79 -0.27 3.00
N ARG A 205 -9.06 -0.57 2.67
CA ARG A 205 -10.09 0.46 2.46
C ARG A 205 -10.31 1.29 3.72
N GLU A 206 -10.33 0.63 4.86
CA GLU A 206 -10.59 1.25 6.16
C GLU A 206 -9.33 1.86 6.77
N THR A 207 -8.14 1.43 6.35
CA THR A 207 -6.89 1.77 7.04
C THR A 207 -6.04 2.80 6.30
N LEU A 208 -5.89 2.66 4.99
CA LEU A 208 -4.88 3.40 4.22
C LEU A 208 -5.45 4.62 3.48
N PHE A 209 -6.69 4.52 2.97
CA PHE A 209 -7.25 5.57 2.12
C PHE A 209 -7.89 6.68 2.95
N SER A 210 -8.02 7.87 2.36
CA SER A 210 -8.62 9.04 3.03
C SER A 210 -10.08 9.27 2.60
N HIS A 211 -10.86 10.03 3.39
CA HIS A 211 -12.21 10.50 3.04
C HIS A 211 -12.23 11.64 1.99
N LEU A 212 -11.31 11.59 1.04
CA LEU A 212 -11.23 12.56 -0.05
C LEU A 212 -12.55 12.57 -0.85
N GLN A 213 -13.20 13.73 -0.94
CA GLN A 213 -14.45 13.88 -1.68
C GLN A 213 -14.18 14.14 -3.17
N VAL A 214 -15.09 13.69 -4.04
CA VAL A 214 -15.04 13.97 -5.48
C VAL A 214 -16.25 14.78 -5.91
N TYR A 215 -15.99 15.90 -6.59
CA TYR A 215 -17.01 16.76 -7.18
C TYR A 215 -16.90 16.83 -8.71
N LYS A 216 -17.97 17.26 -9.36
CA LYS A 216 -18.00 17.42 -10.82
C LYS A 216 -17.13 18.58 -11.31
N THR A 217 -17.21 19.74 -10.66
CA THR A 217 -16.52 20.97 -11.09
C THR A 217 -15.92 21.78 -9.93
N ARG A 218 -14.98 22.69 -10.22
CA ARG A 218 -14.46 23.67 -9.25
C ARG A 218 -15.56 24.55 -8.67
N THR A 219 -16.51 24.96 -9.50
CA THR A 219 -17.66 25.77 -9.06
C THR A 219 -18.52 25.02 -8.04
N ASN A 220 -18.67 23.69 -8.21
CA ASN A 220 -19.37 22.87 -7.23
C ASN A 220 -18.61 22.76 -5.90
N ILE A 221 -17.28 22.64 -5.93
CA ILE A 221 -16.45 22.71 -4.72
C ILE A 221 -16.66 24.05 -4.03
N GLN A 222 -16.52 25.16 -4.76
CA GLN A 222 -16.64 26.51 -4.20
C GLN A 222 -17.99 26.74 -3.51
N SER A 223 -19.07 26.26 -4.13
CA SER A 223 -20.43 26.36 -3.58
C SER A 223 -20.64 25.46 -2.36
N SER A 224 -19.79 24.46 -2.16
CA SER A 224 -19.91 23.44 -1.11
C SER A 224 -18.84 23.56 -0.02
N LEU A 225 -17.97 24.58 -0.07
CA LEU A 225 -16.87 24.77 0.89
C LEU A 225 -17.29 24.63 2.36
N PRO A 226 -18.44 25.18 2.82
CA PRO A 226 -18.85 25.04 4.22
C PRO A 226 -19.16 23.59 4.66
N LEU A 227 -19.40 22.69 3.70
CA LEU A 227 -19.76 21.28 3.95
C LEU A 227 -18.56 20.34 3.82
N ILE A 228 -17.45 20.80 3.26
CA ILE A 228 -16.26 20.00 3.00
C ILE A 228 -15.42 19.98 4.27
N LYS A 229 -15.33 18.80 4.89
CA LYS A 229 -14.58 18.58 6.15
C LYS A 229 -13.16 18.08 5.93
N ASP A 230 -12.96 17.37 4.83
CA ASP A 230 -11.70 16.73 4.45
C ASP A 230 -11.18 17.35 3.16
N GLY A 231 -10.23 16.67 2.50
CA GLY A 231 -9.80 17.06 1.16
C GLY A 231 -10.90 16.83 0.12
N VAL A 232 -10.76 17.53 -1.01
CA VAL A 232 -11.65 17.40 -2.15
C VAL A 232 -10.89 17.52 -3.47
N VAL A 233 -11.36 16.79 -4.48
CA VAL A 233 -10.96 16.95 -5.89
C VAL A 233 -12.19 17.18 -6.76
N SER A 234 -12.05 17.90 -7.87
CA SER A 234 -13.07 17.96 -8.92
C SER A 234 -12.58 17.41 -10.24
N LEU A 235 -13.49 16.84 -11.03
CA LEU A 235 -13.17 16.20 -12.31
C LEU A 235 -12.58 17.16 -13.35
N ASP A 236 -12.85 18.46 -13.23
CA ASP A 236 -12.24 19.51 -14.06
C ASP A 236 -10.85 19.99 -13.53
N GLY A 237 -10.36 19.44 -12.42
CA GLY A 237 -9.00 19.64 -11.89
C GLY A 237 -8.87 20.60 -10.71
N GLY A 238 -9.93 20.83 -9.94
CA GLY A 238 -9.84 21.55 -8.67
C GLY A 238 -9.32 20.63 -7.57
N LEU A 239 -8.39 21.12 -6.74
CA LEU A 239 -7.87 20.39 -5.59
C LEU A 239 -7.87 21.31 -4.36
N LEU A 240 -8.48 20.85 -3.27
CA LEU A 240 -8.44 21.50 -1.97
C LEU A 240 -8.05 20.45 -0.93
N ARG A 241 -7.07 20.79 -0.10
CA ARG A 241 -6.53 19.92 0.94
C ARG A 241 -7.29 20.09 2.26
N PRO A 242 -7.23 19.10 3.17
CA PRO A 242 -7.85 19.21 4.50
C PRO A 242 -7.32 20.40 5.32
N ASN A 243 -6.08 20.83 5.07
CA ASN A 243 -5.46 21.99 5.72
C ASN A 243 -5.93 23.34 5.14
N GLY A 244 -6.94 23.37 4.26
CA GLY A 244 -7.46 24.58 3.63
C GLY A 244 -6.66 25.08 2.43
N SER A 245 -5.56 24.42 2.05
CA SER A 245 -4.75 24.85 0.90
C SER A 245 -5.38 24.47 -0.44
N PHE A 246 -5.38 25.42 -1.38
CA PHE A 246 -5.81 25.22 -2.77
C PHE A 246 -4.60 24.95 -3.66
N CYS A 247 -4.73 24.01 -4.59
CA CYS A 247 -3.75 23.80 -5.66
C CYS A 247 -4.21 24.55 -6.91
N LEU A 248 -3.43 25.54 -7.35
CA LEU A 248 -3.70 26.37 -8.53
C LEU A 248 -2.63 26.17 -9.60
N GLY A 249 -2.97 26.48 -10.85
CA GLY A 249 -2.08 26.36 -12.00
C GLY A 249 -2.40 25.15 -12.88
N HIS A 250 -1.54 24.92 -13.87
CA HIS A 250 -1.70 23.80 -14.81
C HIS A 250 -1.27 22.48 -14.15
N SER A 251 -2.09 21.45 -14.35
CA SER A 251 -1.78 20.08 -13.94
C SER A 251 -0.50 19.61 -14.62
N LYS A 252 0.43 19.07 -13.82
CA LYS A 252 1.67 18.47 -14.34
C LYS A 252 1.36 17.09 -14.89
N ASN A 253 1.89 16.76 -16.06
CA ASN A 253 1.84 15.39 -16.54
C ASN A 253 2.84 14.56 -15.72
N LEU A 254 2.32 13.75 -14.80
CA LEU A 254 3.12 12.88 -13.95
C LEU A 254 3.35 11.55 -14.69
N GLU A 255 4.60 11.09 -14.66
CA GLU A 255 5.01 9.82 -15.27
C GLU A 255 4.35 8.63 -14.56
N VAL A 256 4.28 8.71 -13.23
CA VAL A 256 3.59 7.74 -12.38
C VAL A 256 2.11 8.08 -12.35
N LYS A 257 1.23 7.07 -12.51
CA LYS A 257 -0.22 7.23 -12.47
C LYS A 257 -0.88 6.16 -11.60
N PHE A 258 -1.99 6.51 -10.97
CA PHE A 258 -2.84 5.54 -10.29
C PHE A 258 -3.33 4.50 -11.28
N ALA A 259 -3.33 3.22 -10.92
CA ALA A 259 -3.75 2.19 -11.87
C ALA A 259 -5.22 2.36 -12.26
N VAL A 260 -5.55 2.04 -13.51
CA VAL A 260 -6.91 2.07 -14.01
C VAL A 260 -7.40 0.63 -14.17
N THR A 261 -8.65 0.41 -13.80
CA THR A 261 -9.30 -0.89 -13.88
C THR A 261 -9.66 -1.14 -15.34
N THR A 262 -9.02 -2.15 -15.93
CA THR A 262 -9.53 -2.81 -17.13
C THR A 262 -10.28 -4.05 -16.65
N ASP A 263 -11.62 -4.06 -16.74
CA ASP A 263 -12.39 -5.31 -16.66
C ASP A 263 -11.74 -6.28 -17.68
N VAL A 264 -11.36 -7.51 -17.35
CA VAL A 264 -12.18 -8.63 -16.88
C VAL A 264 -11.25 -9.65 -16.21
N SER A 265 -11.62 -10.19 -15.05
CA SER A 265 -11.16 -11.54 -14.68
C SER A 265 -12.28 -12.24 -13.93
N SER A 266 -12.94 -13.18 -14.62
CA SER A 266 -13.89 -14.11 -14.03
C SER A 266 -13.13 -15.24 -13.34
N LEU A 267 -12.61 -14.98 -12.14
CA LEU A 267 -12.15 -16.04 -11.25
C LEU A 267 -13.38 -16.77 -10.68
N LEU A 268 -13.28 -18.09 -10.60
CA LEU A 268 -14.36 -18.96 -10.13
C LEU A 268 -14.70 -18.64 -8.67
N GLU A 269 -15.96 -18.32 -8.37
CA GLU A 269 -16.42 -17.87 -7.04
C GLU A 269 -16.03 -18.85 -5.92
N ASN A 270 -16.08 -20.16 -6.19
CA ASN A 270 -15.75 -21.20 -5.21
C ASN A 270 -14.28 -21.15 -4.75
N VAL A 271 -13.34 -20.80 -5.64
CA VAL A 271 -11.91 -20.69 -5.29
C VAL A 271 -11.71 -19.49 -4.38
N VAL A 272 -12.39 -18.40 -4.69
CA VAL A 272 -12.30 -17.14 -3.95
C VAL A 272 -12.84 -17.30 -2.53
N GLU A 273 -13.98 -17.96 -2.36
CA GLU A 273 -14.56 -18.20 -1.04
C GLU A 273 -13.61 -19.04 -0.18
N MET A 274 -12.99 -20.06 -0.77
CA MET A 274 -12.04 -20.92 -0.07
C MET A 274 -10.78 -20.14 0.36
N GLU A 275 -10.24 -19.26 -0.50
CA GLU A 275 -9.10 -18.39 -0.16
C GLU A 275 -9.43 -17.44 1.00
N GLU A 276 -10.63 -16.84 1.02
CA GLU A 276 -11.06 -15.98 2.12
C GLU A 276 -11.22 -16.76 3.44
N GLN A 277 -11.75 -17.99 3.40
CA GLN A 277 -11.87 -18.84 4.58
C GLN A 277 -10.50 -19.20 5.15
N VAL A 278 -9.54 -19.57 4.29
CA VAL A 278 -8.15 -19.84 4.71
C VAL A 278 -7.54 -18.59 5.34
N LYS A 279 -7.69 -17.42 4.70
CA LYS A 279 -7.16 -16.16 5.22
C LYS A 279 -7.74 -15.82 6.59
N ARG A 280 -9.05 -15.98 6.76
CA ARG A 280 -9.73 -15.78 8.05
C ARG A 280 -9.19 -16.71 9.12
N LYS A 281 -9.04 -18.00 8.82
CA LYS A 281 -8.53 -19.00 9.77
C LYS A 281 -7.10 -18.73 10.20
N ASN A 282 -6.26 -18.23 9.29
CA ASN A 282 -4.89 -17.84 9.64
C ASN A 282 -4.88 -16.62 10.54
N TRP A 283 -5.68 -15.60 10.21
CA TRP A 283 -5.83 -14.41 11.04
C TRP A 283 -6.36 -14.76 12.44
N GLU A 284 -7.36 -15.64 12.56
CA GLU A 284 -7.87 -16.11 13.86
C GLU A 284 -6.76 -16.78 14.70
N LYS A 285 -5.85 -17.53 14.09
CA LYS A 285 -4.72 -18.18 14.79
C LYS A 285 -3.65 -17.19 15.24
N GLU A 286 -3.38 -16.14 14.46
CA GLU A 286 -2.39 -15.12 14.80
C GLU A 286 -2.85 -14.21 15.96
N MET A 287 -4.15 -14.21 16.27
CA MET A 287 -4.77 -13.40 17.31
C MET A 287 -4.95 -14.12 18.66
N VAL A 288 -4.60 -15.41 18.75
CA VAL A 288 -4.66 -16.27 19.95
C VAL A 288 -3.26 -16.45 20.53
#